data_AF-A0A8R7V0P0-F1
#
_entry.id   AF-A0A8R7V0P0-F1
#
_cell.length_a   1.000
_cell.length_b   1.000
_cell.length_c   1.000
_cell.angle_alpha   90.00
_cell.angle_beta   90.00
_cell.angle_gamma   90.00
#
_symmetry.space_group_name_H-M   'P 1'
#
loop_
_entity.id
_entity.type
_entity.pdbx_description
1 polymer ?
#
loop_
_entity_poly.entity_id
_entity_poly.type
_entity_poly.pdbx_seq_one_letter_code
_entity_poly.pdbx_strand_id
1 'polypeptide(L)'
;MAPTSPSSAPRLLLALSLSLLLASAHQLTAPSPPAPSTATAAGISPELVSTLQEALGAIKDVASIVSSFPIVGGVLGGDDLRLSSAINDCLDLLDLSSDELSWSMSAASPSTAGAGAAGRVGTGDAQADLRAWLSGALGNQDTCKDGLDDTDSVLGSLVSTGLQAVTSLLGDGLGQVAAGEEAASSARTSGHRGRGLGQGARHPHWLGARERWLLQMPVGPGGMPVDAVVAQDGSGNHTSVQAALDAAPSERDGGRYVIYVKRGVYRETVEVKKKKWNVMLVGDGMGATVISGRLNYVDGYSTFRTATVAVVGKGFIARDMTFQNTAGPAKHQAVALRCDSDLSVFYRCAFEGHQDTLYAHSLRQFYRDCNIAGTVDFVFGNAAAVFQNCHLLARAPLPGQKNSVTAQGRFNASMNSGFAFQFCNVSAHDDLLRAQVNQTDKAVATQTFLGRPWKAYSRVVFMQSYIGTVVRPEGWLAWDDNQSTLGTLYYGEYMNTGPGAGIGGRVRWPGYHVTMSPAEASNFTVAQFIEGNMWLPTTGVRFTSGLLAS
;
A
#
# COMPACT_ATOMS: atom_id res chain seq x y z
N MET A 1 -46.18 2.32 -51.91
CA MET A 1 -46.27 2.28 -50.44
C MET A 1 -44.85 2.25 -49.91
N ALA A 2 -44.36 3.39 -49.43
CA ALA A 2 -43.02 3.58 -48.87
C ALA A 2 -43.06 3.42 -47.33
N PRO A 3 -42.02 2.90 -46.68
CA PRO A 3 -41.94 2.87 -45.22
C PRO A 3 -41.32 4.17 -44.67
N THR A 4 -41.85 4.58 -43.53
CA THR A 4 -41.62 5.83 -42.78
C THR A 4 -40.33 5.82 -41.96
N SER A 5 -39.68 6.99 -41.86
CA SER A 5 -38.51 7.29 -41.01
C SER A 5 -38.91 7.59 -39.54
N PRO A 6 -38.03 7.33 -38.55
CA PRO A 6 -38.21 7.80 -37.17
C PRO A 6 -37.51 9.15 -36.92
N SER A 7 -38.05 9.88 -35.93
CA SER A 7 -37.85 11.31 -35.66
C SER A 7 -36.54 11.66 -34.93
N SER A 8 -36.03 12.87 -35.22
CA SER A 8 -34.75 13.44 -34.75
C SER A 8 -34.86 14.33 -33.50
N ALA A 9 -35.86 14.10 -32.64
CA ALA A 9 -36.17 15.01 -31.53
C ALA A 9 -35.28 14.95 -30.26
N PRO A 10 -34.55 13.87 -29.90
CA PRO A 10 -33.81 13.85 -28.62
C PRO A 10 -32.39 14.42 -28.71
N ARG A 11 -31.86 14.74 -29.91
CA ARG A 11 -30.49 15.27 -30.08
C ARG A 11 -30.37 16.79 -29.92
N LEU A 12 -31.48 17.52 -29.97
CA LEU A 12 -31.45 18.99 -29.88
C LEU A 12 -31.41 19.49 -28.42
N LEU A 13 -31.93 18.70 -27.47
CA LEU A 13 -31.95 19.07 -26.04
C LEU A 13 -30.61 18.86 -25.33
N LEU A 14 -29.72 18.01 -25.87
CA LEU A 14 -28.37 17.78 -25.32
C LEU A 14 -27.35 18.86 -25.76
N ALA A 15 -27.60 19.55 -26.87
CA ALA A 15 -26.73 20.62 -27.38
C ALA A 15 -26.94 21.97 -26.66
N LEU A 16 -28.14 22.19 -26.10
CA LEU A 16 -28.52 23.42 -25.41
C LEU A 16 -28.08 23.46 -23.93
N SER A 17 -27.79 22.32 -23.29
CA SER A 17 -27.20 22.27 -21.95
C SER A 17 -25.68 22.46 -21.94
N LEU A 18 -24.99 22.13 -23.03
CA LEU A 18 -23.54 22.27 -23.16
C LEU A 18 -23.08 23.71 -23.46
N SER A 19 -23.99 24.57 -23.90
CA SER A 19 -23.69 25.97 -24.27
C SER A 19 -23.85 26.98 -23.13
N LEU A 20 -24.46 26.60 -21.99
CA LEU A 20 -24.58 27.47 -20.82
C LEU A 20 -23.46 27.31 -19.76
N LEU A 21 -22.61 26.29 -19.87
CA LEU A 21 -21.49 26.06 -18.93
C LEU A 21 -20.15 26.69 -19.37
N LEU A 22 -20.10 27.30 -20.57
CA LEU A 22 -18.90 27.94 -21.12
C LEU A 22 -18.81 29.46 -20.87
N ALA A 23 -19.75 30.05 -20.11
CA ALA A 23 -19.83 31.50 -19.89
C ALA A 23 -19.28 31.98 -18.53
N SER A 24 -18.48 31.17 -17.82
CA SER A 24 -17.83 31.60 -16.57
C SER A 24 -16.37 31.17 -16.50
N ALA A 25 -15.62 31.40 -17.58
CA ALA A 25 -14.16 31.43 -17.52
C ALA A 25 -13.72 32.81 -16.99
N HIS A 26 -13.53 32.91 -15.67
CA HIS A 26 -12.75 34.01 -15.11
C HIS A 26 -11.26 33.80 -15.45
N GLN A 27 -10.61 34.86 -15.92
CA GLN A 27 -9.21 34.89 -16.31
C GLN A 27 -8.30 34.55 -15.12
N LEU A 28 -7.64 33.39 -15.18
CA LEU A 28 -6.52 33.05 -14.31
C LEU A 28 -5.24 33.68 -14.88
N THR A 29 -4.70 34.66 -14.17
CA THR A 29 -3.40 35.29 -14.42
C THR A 29 -2.25 34.31 -14.13
N ALA A 30 -1.18 34.42 -14.92
CA ALA A 30 0.02 33.60 -14.82
C ALA A 30 0.69 33.66 -13.41
N PRO A 31 1.28 32.55 -12.92
CA PRO A 31 1.95 32.52 -11.62
C PRO A 31 3.25 33.33 -11.67
N SER A 32 3.45 34.14 -10.63
CA SER A 32 4.70 34.88 -10.39
C SER A 32 5.76 33.95 -9.76
N PRO A 33 7.06 34.23 -9.93
CA PRO A 33 8.12 33.38 -9.39
C PRO A 33 8.10 33.39 -7.85
N PRO A 34 8.45 32.28 -7.19
CA PRO A 34 8.36 32.18 -5.74
C PRO A 34 9.36 33.12 -5.07
N ALA A 35 8.88 33.88 -4.09
CA ALA A 35 9.73 34.64 -3.17
C ALA A 35 10.49 33.67 -2.24
N PRO A 36 11.70 34.04 -1.77
CA PRO A 36 12.47 33.18 -0.88
C PRO A 36 11.76 33.01 0.47
N SER A 37 11.29 31.79 0.77
CA SER A 37 10.60 31.47 2.01
C SER A 37 11.58 31.29 3.17
N THR A 38 11.31 31.98 4.28
CA THR A 38 12.05 31.84 5.53
C THR A 38 11.56 30.59 6.27
N ALA A 39 12.21 29.45 6.01
CA ALA A 39 11.94 28.20 6.72
C ALA A 39 12.19 28.37 8.23
N THR A 40 11.16 28.16 9.05
CA THR A 40 11.33 27.97 10.48
C THR A 40 11.79 26.54 10.76
N ALA A 41 12.49 26.32 11.87
CA ALA A 41 13.17 25.07 12.23
C ALA A 41 12.27 23.82 12.36
N ALA A 42 10.96 23.94 12.12
CA ALA A 42 9.98 22.85 12.08
C ALA A 42 9.43 22.53 10.68
N GLY A 43 9.92 23.17 9.61
CA GLY A 43 9.68 22.74 8.23
C GLY A 43 8.25 22.83 7.70
N ILE A 44 7.34 23.51 8.41
CA ILE A 44 5.95 23.68 7.96
C ILE A 44 5.70 25.16 7.64
N SER A 45 5.52 25.45 6.36
CA SER A 45 5.16 26.79 5.87
C SER A 45 3.63 27.00 5.93
N PRO A 46 3.16 28.24 6.16
CA PRO A 46 1.76 28.60 5.94
C PRO A 46 1.29 28.29 4.50
N GLU A 47 2.22 28.34 3.55
CA GLU A 47 2.02 27.96 2.14
C GLU A 47 1.58 26.49 2.00
N LEU A 48 2.21 25.57 2.75
CA LEU A 48 1.83 24.16 2.73
C LEU A 48 0.37 23.99 3.15
N VAL A 49 -0.06 24.64 4.24
CA VAL A 49 -1.45 24.54 4.71
C VAL A 49 -2.44 25.04 3.65
N SER A 50 -2.11 26.12 2.92
CA SER A 50 -2.92 26.60 1.80
C SER A 50 -3.03 25.56 0.69
N THR A 51 -1.91 24.97 0.27
CA THR A 51 -1.89 23.91 -0.75
C THR A 51 -2.74 22.71 -0.33
N LEU A 52 -2.70 22.31 0.94
CA LEU A 52 -3.51 21.20 1.45
C LEU A 52 -5.02 21.53 1.45
N GLN A 53 -5.39 22.77 1.76
CA GLN A 53 -6.79 23.23 1.71
C GLN A 53 -7.32 23.26 0.27
N GLU A 54 -6.51 23.74 -0.68
CA GLU A 54 -6.85 23.72 -2.11
C GLU A 54 -7.01 22.28 -2.63
N ALA A 55 -6.09 21.37 -2.26
CA ALA A 55 -6.18 19.96 -2.61
C ALA A 55 -7.46 19.31 -2.06
N LEU A 56 -7.84 19.62 -0.82
CA LEU A 56 -9.07 19.12 -0.21
C LEU A 56 -10.32 19.66 -0.92
N GLY A 57 -10.30 20.91 -1.37
CA GLY A 57 -11.35 21.50 -2.21
C GLY A 57 -11.51 20.74 -3.52
N ALA A 58 -10.41 20.54 -4.25
CA ALA A 58 -10.41 19.82 -5.52
C ALA A 58 -10.87 18.36 -5.37
N ILE A 59 -10.50 17.67 -4.28
CA ILE A 59 -11.00 16.31 -3.99
C ILE A 59 -12.51 16.29 -3.84
N LYS A 60 -13.10 17.27 -3.13
CA LYS A 60 -14.56 17.36 -2.97
C LYS A 60 -15.26 17.61 -4.29
N ASP A 61 -14.68 18.42 -5.18
CA ASP A 61 -15.21 18.67 -6.51
C ASP A 61 -15.22 17.39 -7.36
N VAL A 62 -14.11 16.64 -7.35
CA VAL A 62 -14.03 15.35 -8.06
C VAL A 62 -15.03 14.35 -7.48
N ALA A 63 -15.10 14.23 -6.15
CA ALA A 63 -16.04 13.32 -5.48
C ALA A 63 -17.50 13.65 -5.83
N SER A 64 -17.84 14.95 -5.91
CA SER A 64 -19.16 15.41 -6.35
C SER A 64 -19.47 14.94 -7.77
N ILE A 65 -18.53 15.09 -8.71
CA ILE A 65 -18.68 14.60 -10.09
C ILE A 65 -18.85 13.09 -10.10
N VAL A 66 -17.96 12.32 -9.48
CA VAL A 66 -18.02 10.85 -9.47
C VAL A 66 -19.34 10.36 -8.87
N SER A 67 -19.79 10.95 -7.75
CA SER A 67 -21.03 10.56 -7.08
C SER A 67 -22.30 10.87 -7.88
N SER A 68 -22.24 11.78 -8.85
CA SER A 68 -23.37 12.13 -9.71
C SER A 68 -23.64 11.10 -10.82
N PHE A 69 -22.72 10.17 -11.05
CA PHE A 69 -22.90 9.10 -12.03
C PHE A 69 -23.81 8.01 -11.46
N PRO A 70 -24.92 7.69 -12.13
CA PRO A 70 -25.87 6.71 -11.63
C PRO A 70 -25.24 5.30 -11.58
N ILE A 71 -25.28 4.68 -10.41
CA ILE A 71 -24.85 3.28 -10.18
C ILE A 71 -25.95 2.29 -10.63
N VAL A 72 -27.05 2.75 -11.22
CA VAL A 72 -28.24 1.92 -11.48
C VAL A 72 -28.63 1.87 -12.96
N GLY A 73 -28.42 0.70 -13.57
CA GLY A 73 -29.44 0.06 -14.42
C GLY A 73 -29.11 -0.12 -15.90
N GLY A 74 -28.41 -1.21 -16.24
CA GLY A 74 -28.91 -2.18 -17.23
C GLY A 74 -29.19 -1.72 -18.67
N VAL A 75 -28.51 -0.70 -19.19
CA VAL A 75 -28.64 -0.33 -20.62
C VAL A 75 -27.57 -0.97 -21.51
N LEU A 76 -26.46 -1.47 -20.96
CA LEU A 76 -25.42 -2.17 -21.74
C LEU A 76 -24.87 -3.33 -20.89
N GLY A 77 -25.17 -4.57 -21.29
CA GLY A 77 -24.87 -5.77 -20.51
C GLY A 77 -23.38 -5.99 -20.24
N GLY A 78 -23.06 -6.69 -19.14
CA GLY A 78 -21.72 -7.21 -18.83
C GLY A 78 -20.75 -6.22 -18.17
N ASP A 79 -20.79 -4.93 -18.52
CA ASP A 79 -19.80 -3.92 -18.07
C ASP A 79 -20.18 -3.13 -16.79
N ASP A 80 -21.37 -3.37 -16.21
CA ASP A 80 -21.88 -2.59 -15.07
C ASP A 80 -21.13 -2.88 -13.76
N LEU A 81 -20.69 -4.13 -13.53
CA LEU A 81 -20.01 -4.49 -12.28
C LEU A 81 -18.61 -3.86 -12.17
N ARG A 82 -17.87 -3.80 -13.29
CA ARG A 82 -16.52 -3.24 -13.31
C ARG A 82 -16.56 -1.73 -13.13
N LEU A 83 -17.46 -1.07 -13.85
CA LEU A 83 -17.69 0.36 -13.71
C LEU A 83 -18.17 0.74 -12.31
N SER A 84 -19.19 0.05 -11.78
CA SER A 84 -19.66 0.31 -10.41
C SER A 84 -18.59 0.04 -9.35
N SER A 85 -17.76 -0.99 -9.53
CA SER A 85 -16.62 -1.25 -8.65
C SER A 85 -15.62 -0.09 -8.67
N ALA A 86 -15.22 0.38 -9.86
CA ALA A 86 -14.30 1.49 -10.04
C ALA A 86 -14.83 2.83 -9.50
N ILE A 87 -16.12 3.11 -9.68
CA ILE A 87 -16.78 4.30 -9.14
C ILE A 87 -16.71 4.28 -7.61
N ASN A 88 -17.13 3.17 -6.99
CA ASN A 88 -17.10 3.04 -5.54
C ASN A 88 -15.65 3.10 -5.02
N ASP A 89 -14.69 2.52 -5.71
CA ASP A 89 -13.27 2.61 -5.35
C ASP A 89 -12.80 4.05 -5.34
N CYS A 90 -13.10 4.80 -6.40
CA CYS A 90 -12.68 6.18 -6.47
C CYS A 90 -13.29 7.01 -5.33
N LEU A 91 -14.57 6.80 -4.99
CA LEU A 91 -15.20 7.49 -3.86
C LEU A 91 -14.53 7.13 -2.52
N ASP A 92 -14.27 5.84 -2.27
CA ASP A 92 -13.57 5.39 -1.06
C ASP A 92 -12.15 5.99 -0.98
N LEU A 93 -11.42 6.03 -2.10
CA LEU A 93 -10.06 6.55 -2.19
C LEU A 93 -10.00 8.08 -2.01
N LEU A 94 -10.97 8.83 -2.54
CA LEU A 94 -11.11 10.27 -2.34
C LEU A 94 -11.45 10.61 -0.88
N ASP A 95 -12.29 9.80 -0.24
CA ASP A 95 -12.63 9.92 1.18
C ASP A 95 -11.41 9.63 2.08
N LEU A 96 -10.62 8.59 1.77
CA LEU A 96 -9.35 8.33 2.47
C LEU A 96 -8.34 9.46 2.31
N SER A 97 -8.22 10.01 1.09
CA SER A 97 -7.35 11.16 0.81
C SER A 97 -7.77 12.40 1.59
N SER A 98 -9.08 12.59 1.79
CA SER A 98 -9.61 13.69 2.61
C SER A 98 -9.21 13.56 4.08
N ASP A 99 -9.22 12.34 4.63
CA ASP A 99 -8.76 12.07 5.99
C ASP A 99 -7.25 12.30 6.14
N GLU A 100 -6.44 11.82 5.18
CA GLU A 100 -4.99 12.00 5.14
C GLU A 100 -4.57 13.47 5.07
N LEU A 101 -5.27 14.27 4.26
CA LEU A 101 -5.09 15.72 4.22
C LEU A 101 -5.48 16.39 5.55
N SER A 102 -6.56 15.94 6.18
CA SER A 102 -7.01 16.47 7.47
C SER A 102 -6.00 16.21 8.58
N TRP A 103 -5.40 15.01 8.60
CA TRP A 103 -4.30 14.69 9.51
C TRP A 103 -3.06 15.51 9.21
N SER A 104 -2.73 15.68 7.92
CA SER A 104 -1.60 16.49 7.46
C SER A 104 -1.72 17.95 7.92
N MET A 105 -2.88 18.58 7.73
CA MET A 105 -3.14 19.94 8.21
C MET A 105 -3.03 20.06 9.74
N SER A 106 -3.47 19.04 10.47
CA SER A 106 -3.39 18.99 11.94
C SER A 106 -1.93 18.89 12.41
N ALA A 107 -1.11 18.07 11.75
CA ALA A 107 0.32 17.97 12.02
C ALA A 107 1.08 19.25 11.61
N ALA A 108 0.59 19.93 10.57
CA ALA A 108 1.16 21.17 10.06
C ALA A 108 0.91 22.39 10.99
N SER A 109 -0.15 22.37 11.80
CA SER A 109 -0.58 23.51 12.63
C SER A 109 -0.58 23.18 14.14
N PRO A 110 0.59 23.09 14.81
CA PRO A 110 0.66 22.67 16.21
C PRO A 110 0.13 23.70 17.23
N SER A 111 -0.25 24.92 16.82
CA SER A 111 -0.62 26.01 17.74
C SER A 111 -2.09 26.02 18.22
N THR A 112 -2.93 25.09 17.80
CA THR A 112 -4.37 25.05 18.17
C THR A 112 -4.83 23.78 18.88
N ALA A 113 -4.00 22.72 18.95
CA ALA A 113 -4.36 21.48 19.63
C ALA A 113 -3.79 21.45 21.05
N GLY A 114 -4.65 21.60 22.05
CA GLY A 114 -4.29 21.30 23.45
C GLY A 114 -3.68 19.90 23.54
N ALA A 115 -2.60 19.78 24.32
CA ALA A 115 -1.72 18.60 24.43
C ALA A 115 -2.36 17.32 25.02
N GLY A 116 -3.67 17.10 24.83
CA GLY A 116 -4.40 15.97 25.37
C GLY A 116 -5.65 15.51 24.60
N ALA A 117 -5.92 15.99 23.38
CA ALA A 117 -7.20 15.72 22.69
C ALA A 117 -7.12 15.10 21.27
N ALA A 118 -5.93 14.75 20.78
CA ALA A 118 -5.80 13.94 19.56
C ALA A 118 -5.04 12.65 19.91
N GLY A 119 -5.72 11.50 19.91
CA GLY A 119 -5.04 10.20 19.90
C GLY A 119 -3.94 10.24 18.84
N ARG A 120 -2.70 9.86 19.20
CA ARG A 120 -1.52 10.08 18.35
C ARG A 120 -1.76 9.50 16.95
N VAL A 121 -2.04 10.38 15.99
CA VAL A 121 -2.55 10.04 14.63
C VAL A 121 -1.46 9.38 13.77
N GLY A 122 -0.19 9.49 14.17
CA GLY A 122 1.00 8.96 13.51
C GLY A 122 2.12 8.64 14.49
N THR A 123 3.36 8.70 14.01
CA THR A 123 4.58 8.36 14.76
C THR A 123 4.97 9.41 15.80
N GLY A 124 4.51 10.65 15.62
CA GLY A 124 4.91 11.81 16.43
C GLY A 124 6.09 12.59 15.84
N ASP A 125 6.67 12.13 14.73
CA ASP A 125 7.49 12.96 13.86
C ASP A 125 6.58 13.56 12.77
N ALA A 126 6.24 14.83 12.93
CA ALA A 126 5.32 15.52 12.05
C ALA A 126 5.77 15.49 10.59
N GLN A 127 7.08 15.50 10.32
CA GLN A 127 7.59 15.56 8.96
C GLN A 127 7.50 14.20 8.26
N ALA A 128 7.88 13.14 8.95
CA ALA A 128 7.73 11.78 8.46
C ALA A 128 6.24 11.41 8.26
N ASP A 129 5.38 11.82 9.21
CA ASP A 129 3.94 11.61 9.14
C ASP A 129 3.30 12.36 7.95
N LEU A 130 3.65 13.65 7.76
CA LEU A 130 3.22 14.44 6.59
C LEU A 130 3.61 13.74 5.27
N ARG A 131 4.86 13.30 5.15
CA ARG A 131 5.36 12.60 3.96
C ARG A 131 4.58 11.31 3.69
N ALA A 132 4.33 10.52 4.72
CA ALA A 132 3.60 9.27 4.58
C ALA A 132 2.16 9.50 4.13
N TRP A 133 1.43 10.42 4.78
CA TRP A 133 0.02 10.70 4.46
C TRP A 133 -0.16 11.36 3.10
N LEU A 134 0.71 12.32 2.73
CA LEU A 134 0.67 12.92 1.39
C LEU A 134 1.04 11.92 0.29
N SER A 135 1.98 11.02 0.55
CA SER A 135 2.29 9.92 -0.38
C SER A 135 1.11 8.94 -0.50
N GLY A 136 0.42 8.65 0.60
CA GLY A 136 -0.82 7.86 0.61
C GLY A 136 -1.92 8.49 -0.24
N ALA A 137 -2.22 9.77 0.01
CA ALA A 137 -3.25 10.52 -0.71
C ALA A 137 -2.96 10.58 -2.21
N LEU A 138 -1.69 10.78 -2.58
CA LEU A 138 -1.24 10.79 -3.96
C LEU A 138 -1.40 9.40 -4.62
N GLY A 139 -1.07 8.32 -3.90
CA GLY A 139 -1.32 6.94 -4.34
C GLY A 139 -2.79 6.64 -4.55
N ASN A 140 -3.67 7.15 -3.68
CA ASN A 140 -5.12 6.97 -3.81
C ASN A 140 -5.67 7.58 -5.11
N GLN A 141 -5.13 8.72 -5.56
CA GLN A 141 -5.54 9.34 -6.83
C GLN A 141 -5.15 8.49 -8.04
N ASP A 142 -3.95 7.92 -8.04
CA ASP A 142 -3.47 7.03 -9.11
C ASP A 142 -4.33 5.76 -9.20
N THR A 143 -4.67 5.14 -8.05
CA THR A 143 -5.57 3.98 -8.03
C THR A 143 -6.99 4.31 -8.49
N CYS A 144 -7.55 5.47 -8.09
CA CYS A 144 -8.85 5.91 -8.62
C CYS A 144 -8.79 6.06 -10.14
N LYS A 145 -7.74 6.71 -10.64
CA LYS A 145 -7.56 6.94 -12.07
C LYS A 145 -7.43 5.63 -12.85
N ASP A 146 -6.54 4.74 -12.42
CA ASP A 146 -6.32 3.45 -13.08
C ASP A 146 -7.61 2.62 -13.11
N GLY A 147 -8.35 2.58 -11.99
CA GLY A 147 -9.62 1.86 -11.93
C GLY A 147 -10.68 2.40 -12.90
N LEU A 148 -10.75 3.73 -13.07
CA LEU A 148 -11.68 4.36 -14.01
C LEU A 148 -11.22 4.23 -15.47
N ASP A 149 -9.93 4.35 -15.75
CA ASP A 149 -9.36 4.20 -17.10
C ASP A 149 -9.52 2.76 -17.62
N ASP A 150 -9.51 1.77 -16.72
CA ASP A 150 -9.79 0.39 -17.06
C ASP A 150 -11.24 0.20 -17.53
N THR A 151 -12.19 1.01 -17.04
CA THR A 151 -13.57 0.96 -17.50
C THR A 151 -13.64 1.71 -18.82
N ASP A 152 -14.14 1.12 -19.90
CA ASP A 152 -14.31 1.79 -21.22
C ASP A 152 -15.34 2.95 -21.19
N SER A 153 -15.59 3.53 -20.02
CA SER A 153 -16.54 4.58 -19.72
C SER A 153 -15.97 5.98 -19.99
N VAL A 154 -16.88 6.92 -20.26
CA VAL A 154 -16.54 8.34 -20.41
C VAL A 154 -16.16 9.01 -19.08
N LEU A 155 -16.43 8.35 -17.96
CA LEU A 155 -16.23 8.90 -16.63
C LEU A 155 -14.76 9.20 -16.36
N GLY A 156 -13.86 8.27 -16.69
CA GLY A 156 -12.41 8.48 -16.53
C GLY A 156 -11.93 9.74 -17.25
N SER A 157 -12.43 9.99 -18.47
CA SER A 157 -12.14 11.22 -19.21
C SER A 157 -12.72 12.47 -18.55
N LEU A 158 -13.93 12.41 -18.01
CA LEU A 158 -14.58 13.56 -17.37
C LEU A 158 -13.88 14.01 -16.09
N VAL A 159 -13.43 13.06 -15.26
CA VAL A 159 -12.76 13.39 -13.98
C VAL A 159 -11.25 13.53 -14.11
N SER A 160 -10.67 13.17 -15.26
CA SER A 160 -9.22 13.19 -15.50
C SER A 160 -8.57 14.53 -15.14
N THR A 161 -9.15 15.65 -15.59
CA THR A 161 -8.64 17.00 -15.30
C THR A 161 -8.67 17.32 -13.80
N GLY A 162 -9.75 16.93 -13.12
CA GLY A 162 -9.90 17.15 -11.68
C GLY A 162 -8.91 16.31 -10.87
N LEU A 163 -8.79 15.01 -11.19
CA LEU A 163 -7.80 14.11 -10.58
C LEU A 163 -6.36 14.60 -10.84
N GLN A 164 -6.08 15.11 -12.04
CA GLN A 164 -4.78 15.68 -12.36
C GLN A 164 -4.48 16.94 -11.54
N ALA A 165 -5.46 17.80 -11.33
CA ALA A 165 -5.31 18.98 -10.47
C ALA A 165 -5.00 18.57 -9.01
N VAL A 166 -5.76 17.61 -8.46
CA VAL A 166 -5.49 17.05 -7.12
C VAL A 166 -4.09 16.45 -7.04
N THR A 167 -3.71 15.63 -8.02
CA THR A 167 -2.38 14.99 -8.12
C THR A 167 -1.26 16.02 -8.14
N SER A 168 -1.43 17.12 -8.87
CA SER A 168 -0.46 18.22 -8.93
C SER A 168 -0.31 18.90 -7.56
N LEU A 169 -1.42 19.29 -6.93
CA LEU A 169 -1.41 19.97 -5.63
C LEU A 169 -0.77 19.10 -4.53
N LEU A 170 -1.10 17.81 -4.50
CA LEU A 170 -0.49 16.84 -3.58
C LEU A 170 1.02 16.67 -3.87
N GLY A 171 1.41 16.62 -5.16
CA GLY A 171 2.80 16.56 -5.58
C GLY A 171 3.60 17.79 -5.13
N ASP A 172 3.03 18.99 -5.28
CA ASP A 172 3.63 20.24 -4.86
C ASP A 172 3.79 20.31 -3.34
N GLY A 173 2.74 19.94 -2.60
CA GLY A 173 2.79 19.85 -1.13
C GLY A 173 3.85 18.88 -0.64
N LEU A 174 3.95 17.70 -1.28
CA LEU A 174 4.96 16.70 -0.96
C LEU A 174 6.39 17.19 -1.31
N GLY A 175 6.55 17.93 -2.41
CA GLY A 175 7.81 18.59 -2.77
C GLY A 175 8.26 19.62 -1.75
N GLN A 176 7.33 20.41 -1.19
CA GLN A 176 7.62 21.36 -0.12
C GLN A 176 8.11 20.64 1.16
N VAL A 177 7.44 19.56 1.56
CA VAL A 177 7.87 18.73 2.70
C VAL A 177 9.24 18.09 2.43
N ALA A 178 9.49 17.67 1.19
CA ALA A 178 10.76 17.10 0.77
C ALA A 178 11.92 18.09 0.94
N ALA A 179 11.80 19.29 0.36
CA ALA A 179 12.79 20.36 0.42
C ALA A 179 13.07 20.82 1.86
N GLY A 180 12.04 20.85 2.72
CA GLY A 180 12.19 21.18 4.14
C GLY A 180 13.14 20.25 4.89
N GLU A 181 13.18 18.96 4.56
CA GLU A 181 14.13 18.01 5.19
C GLU A 181 15.57 18.22 4.72
N GLU A 182 15.76 18.46 3.43
CA GLU A 182 17.09 18.69 2.87
C GLU A 182 17.72 19.95 3.48
N ALA A 183 16.92 20.99 3.68
CA ALA A 183 17.34 22.20 4.40
C ALA A 183 17.66 21.90 5.88
N ALA A 184 16.79 21.17 6.58
CA ALA A 184 16.99 20.84 7.99
C ALA A 184 18.21 19.92 8.24
N SER A 185 18.44 18.96 7.35
CA SER A 185 19.61 18.06 7.40
C SER A 185 20.92 18.81 7.09
N SER A 186 20.91 19.72 6.11
CA SER A 186 22.06 20.60 5.78
C SER A 186 22.38 21.61 6.89
N ALA A 187 21.38 22.09 7.62
CA ALA A 187 21.59 22.94 8.79
C ALA A 187 22.21 22.16 9.98
N ARG A 188 21.89 20.88 10.13
CA ARG A 188 22.48 20.01 11.17
C ARG A 188 23.95 19.66 10.88
N THR A 189 24.37 19.58 9.62
CA THR A 189 25.77 19.27 9.24
C THR A 189 26.70 20.47 9.34
N SER A 190 26.18 21.71 9.31
CA SER A 190 26.96 22.95 9.47
C SER A 190 27.16 23.40 10.94
N GLY A 191 26.44 22.80 11.89
CA GLY A 191 26.50 23.10 13.32
C GLY A 191 27.14 22.01 14.18
N HIS A 192 28.48 22.06 14.30
CA HIS A 192 29.33 21.47 15.37
C HIS A 192 29.80 20.00 15.34
N ARG A 193 31.14 19.91 15.47
CA ARG A 193 31.97 18.93 16.19
C ARG A 193 31.23 18.20 17.32
N GLY A 194 31.38 16.87 17.33
CA GLY A 194 31.48 16.03 18.53
C GLY A 194 30.35 16.13 19.55
N ARG A 195 29.28 15.37 19.34
CA ARG A 195 28.45 14.87 20.44
C ARG A 195 28.14 13.39 20.20
N GLY A 196 28.84 12.53 20.94
CA GLY A 196 28.56 11.10 20.95
C GLY A 196 27.11 10.84 21.33
N LEU A 197 26.48 9.90 20.62
CA LEU A 197 25.16 9.38 20.93
C LEU A 197 25.25 8.54 22.21
N GLY A 198 25.27 9.24 23.34
CA GLY A 198 25.06 8.67 24.66
C GLY A 198 23.61 8.23 24.82
N GLN A 199 23.46 7.01 25.31
CA GLN A 199 22.23 6.36 25.76
C GLN A 199 21.25 7.33 26.44
N GLY A 200 20.01 7.39 25.94
CA GLY A 200 18.99 8.25 26.52
C GLY A 200 17.67 8.26 25.77
N ALA A 201 17.25 7.14 25.17
CA ALA A 201 15.86 7.00 24.73
C ALA A 201 14.98 6.91 25.99
N ARG A 202 14.49 8.07 26.47
CA ARG A 202 13.45 8.11 27.49
C ARG A 202 12.20 7.44 26.90
N HIS A 203 11.90 6.24 27.38
CA HIS A 203 10.67 5.52 27.05
C HIS A 203 9.43 6.39 27.36
N PRO A 204 8.41 6.44 26.49
CA PRO A 204 7.15 7.08 26.83
C PRO A 204 6.49 6.36 28.01
N HIS A 205 6.12 7.11 29.05
CA HIS A 205 5.53 6.61 30.30
C HIS A 205 4.08 6.08 30.18
N TRP A 206 3.62 5.71 28.98
CA TRP A 206 2.31 5.12 28.74
C TRP A 206 2.37 3.76 28.02
N LEU A 207 3.55 3.16 27.87
CA LEU A 207 3.69 1.76 27.44
C LEU A 207 3.33 0.83 28.61
N GLY A 208 2.09 0.35 28.63
CA GLY A 208 1.69 -0.68 29.58
C GLY A 208 2.52 -1.95 29.37
N ALA A 209 3.01 -2.55 30.47
CA ALA A 209 3.68 -3.86 30.40
C ALA A 209 2.85 -4.88 29.62
N ARG A 210 1.52 -4.79 29.68
CA ARG A 210 0.55 -5.67 29.02
C ARG A 210 0.76 -5.83 27.50
N GLU A 211 1.18 -4.80 26.75
CA GLU A 211 1.27 -4.83 25.27
C GLU A 211 2.48 -5.61 24.75
N ARG A 212 3.61 -5.55 25.48
CA ARG A 212 4.84 -6.30 25.14
C ARG A 212 4.73 -7.82 25.38
N TRP A 213 3.77 -8.23 26.21
CA TRP A 213 3.59 -9.64 26.62
C TRP A 213 2.66 -10.44 25.70
N LEU A 214 1.84 -9.76 24.89
CA LEU A 214 0.83 -10.42 24.05
C LEU A 214 1.50 -11.36 23.01
N LEU A 215 2.62 -10.97 22.41
CA LEU A 215 3.15 -11.70 21.24
C LEU A 215 3.89 -13.01 21.51
N GLN A 216 4.19 -13.31 22.78
CA GLN A 216 4.91 -14.53 23.19
C GLN A 216 4.03 -15.57 23.88
N MET A 217 2.78 -15.23 24.24
CA MET A 217 1.87 -16.18 24.87
C MET A 217 1.03 -16.96 23.83
N PRO A 218 0.67 -18.22 24.13
CA PRO A 218 -0.43 -18.89 23.46
C PRO A 218 -1.73 -18.11 23.69
N VAL A 219 -2.64 -18.16 22.72
CA VAL A 219 -3.95 -17.49 22.79
C VAL A 219 -4.95 -18.42 23.51
N GLY A 220 -5.78 -17.89 24.41
CA GLY A 220 -6.81 -18.67 25.13
C GLY A 220 -6.77 -18.56 26.66
N PRO A 221 -7.54 -19.38 27.40
CA PRO A 221 -7.61 -19.35 28.85
C PRO A 221 -6.23 -19.61 29.50
N GLY A 222 -5.72 -18.65 30.27
CA GLY A 222 -4.35 -18.67 30.83
C GLY A 222 -3.27 -18.03 29.92
N GLY A 223 -3.67 -17.48 28.77
CA GLY A 223 -2.81 -16.81 27.78
C GLY A 223 -3.13 -15.33 27.55
N MET A 224 -2.94 -14.83 26.32
CA MET A 224 -3.25 -13.45 25.92
C MET A 224 -4.71 -13.07 26.26
N PRO A 225 -4.99 -11.95 26.96
CA PRO A 225 -6.35 -11.45 27.10
C PRO A 225 -6.89 -10.97 25.74
N VAL A 226 -8.08 -11.43 25.39
CA VAL A 226 -8.78 -11.13 24.13
C VAL A 226 -10.09 -10.42 24.43
N ASP A 227 -10.51 -9.51 23.53
CA ASP A 227 -11.77 -8.76 23.67
C ASP A 227 -12.96 -9.47 22.99
N ALA A 228 -12.69 -10.25 21.94
CA ALA A 228 -13.68 -11.09 21.27
C ALA A 228 -13.07 -12.39 20.75
N VAL A 229 -13.89 -13.44 20.68
CA VAL A 229 -13.53 -14.75 20.10
C VAL A 229 -14.44 -15.05 18.92
N VAL A 230 -13.86 -15.46 17.80
CA VAL A 230 -14.56 -15.93 16.61
C VAL A 230 -14.36 -17.44 16.49
N ALA A 231 -15.44 -18.20 16.40
CA ALA A 231 -15.39 -19.65 16.25
C ALA A 231 -16.59 -20.17 15.42
N GLN A 232 -16.32 -20.91 14.34
CA GLN A 232 -17.37 -21.45 13.45
C GLN A 232 -18.24 -22.52 14.14
N ASP A 233 -17.73 -23.16 15.18
CA ASP A 233 -18.43 -24.18 15.98
C ASP A 233 -19.40 -23.60 17.03
N GLY A 234 -19.52 -22.27 17.11
CA GLY A 234 -20.37 -21.57 18.07
C GLY A 234 -19.79 -21.44 19.48
N SER A 235 -18.54 -21.85 19.70
CA SER A 235 -17.86 -21.76 21.01
C SER A 235 -17.25 -20.37 21.31
N GLY A 236 -17.45 -19.39 20.43
CA GLY A 236 -16.95 -18.01 20.55
C GLY A 236 -18.09 -16.99 20.68
N ASN A 237 -17.74 -15.70 20.72
CA ASN A 237 -18.69 -14.59 20.73
C ASN A 237 -19.36 -14.41 19.35
N HIS A 238 -18.63 -14.70 18.27
CA HIS A 238 -19.09 -14.55 16.88
C HIS A 238 -18.74 -15.80 16.06
N THR A 239 -19.47 -16.03 14.97
CA THR A 239 -19.22 -17.13 14.03
C THR A 239 -18.48 -16.69 12.75
N SER A 240 -18.41 -15.38 12.48
CA SER A 240 -17.66 -14.79 11.37
C SER A 240 -16.72 -13.67 11.85
N VAL A 241 -15.66 -13.42 11.08
CA VAL A 241 -14.66 -12.39 11.38
C VAL A 241 -15.26 -11.00 11.18
N GLN A 242 -16.04 -10.79 10.11
CA GLN A 242 -16.69 -9.50 9.85
C GLN A 242 -17.62 -9.08 11.00
N ALA A 243 -18.39 -10.01 11.57
CA ALA A 243 -19.29 -9.69 12.68
C ALA A 243 -18.54 -9.21 13.94
N ALA A 244 -17.37 -9.80 14.23
CA ALA A 244 -16.53 -9.36 15.35
C ALA A 244 -15.91 -7.98 15.09
N LEU A 245 -15.51 -7.69 13.84
CA LEU A 245 -15.00 -6.36 13.45
C LEU A 245 -16.09 -5.29 13.52
N ASP A 246 -17.30 -5.60 13.07
CA ASP A 246 -18.44 -4.67 13.13
C ASP A 246 -18.77 -4.32 14.59
N ALA A 247 -18.70 -5.30 15.50
CA ALA A 247 -18.91 -5.12 16.94
C ALA A 247 -17.78 -4.39 17.68
N ALA A 248 -16.57 -4.35 17.13
CA ALA A 248 -15.44 -3.64 17.73
C ALA A 248 -15.73 -2.13 17.85
N PRO A 249 -15.22 -1.42 18.88
CA PRO A 249 -15.40 0.02 19.00
C PRO A 249 -14.73 0.78 17.85
N SER A 250 -15.31 1.90 17.46
CA SER A 250 -14.71 2.84 16.50
C SER A 250 -13.76 3.80 17.21
N GLU A 251 -12.66 4.18 16.54
CA GLU A 251 -11.74 5.25 16.93
C GLU A 251 -11.28 5.15 18.40
N ARG A 252 -10.97 3.92 18.84
CA ARG A 252 -10.63 3.66 20.23
C ARG A 252 -9.33 4.38 20.63
N ASP A 253 -9.47 5.37 21.50
CA ASP A 253 -8.36 6.03 22.18
C ASP A 253 -7.82 5.15 23.31
N GLY A 254 -6.56 4.76 23.20
CA GLY A 254 -5.85 4.00 24.24
C GLY A 254 -6.20 2.51 24.27
N GLY A 255 -5.27 1.71 23.73
CA GLY A 255 -5.29 0.25 23.85
C GLY A 255 -5.84 -0.50 22.64
N ARG A 256 -5.27 -1.68 22.40
CA ARG A 256 -5.59 -2.58 21.28
C ARG A 256 -6.86 -3.38 21.52
N TYR A 257 -7.72 -3.51 20.50
CA TYR A 257 -8.89 -4.41 20.53
C TYR A 257 -8.51 -5.73 19.86
N VAL A 258 -8.43 -6.81 20.64
CA VAL A 258 -7.90 -8.10 20.20
C VAL A 258 -9.05 -9.07 19.91
N ILE A 259 -9.15 -9.49 18.65
CA ILE A 259 -10.08 -10.51 18.16
C ILE A 259 -9.29 -11.79 17.93
N TYR A 260 -9.60 -12.82 18.71
CA TYR A 260 -9.06 -14.16 18.52
C TYR A 260 -9.94 -14.97 17.58
N VAL A 261 -9.38 -15.39 16.45
CA VAL A 261 -10.06 -16.20 15.44
C VAL A 261 -9.54 -17.63 15.55
N LYS A 262 -10.39 -18.52 16.07
CA LYS A 262 -10.03 -19.94 16.21
C LYS A 262 -9.72 -20.56 14.85
N ARG A 263 -9.06 -21.72 14.87
CA ARG A 263 -8.81 -22.52 13.65
C ARG A 263 -10.10 -22.74 12.85
N GLY A 264 -9.95 -22.76 11.54
CA GLY A 264 -11.07 -22.90 10.62
C GLY A 264 -10.78 -22.23 9.29
N VAL A 265 -11.63 -22.51 8.31
CA VAL A 265 -11.63 -21.85 7.01
C VAL A 265 -12.86 -20.96 6.93
N TYR A 266 -12.64 -19.67 7.09
CA TYR A 266 -13.64 -18.61 7.07
C TYR A 266 -13.82 -18.11 5.63
N ARG A 267 -14.90 -18.54 4.99
CA ARG A 267 -15.22 -18.17 3.60
C ARG A 267 -16.04 -16.88 3.56
N GLU A 268 -15.36 -15.76 3.71
CA GLU A 268 -15.94 -14.42 3.77
C GLU A 268 -14.98 -13.38 3.16
N THR A 269 -15.54 -12.28 2.66
CA THR A 269 -14.78 -11.07 2.33
C THR A 269 -14.84 -10.15 3.54
N VAL A 270 -13.68 -9.69 4.01
CA VAL A 270 -13.55 -8.95 5.27
C VAL A 270 -13.00 -7.56 5.02
N GLU A 271 -13.59 -6.56 5.67
CA GLU A 271 -13.09 -5.18 5.64
C GLU A 271 -12.91 -4.63 7.06
N VAL A 272 -11.67 -4.25 7.38
CA VAL A 272 -11.33 -3.47 8.57
C VAL A 272 -11.47 -1.98 8.20
N LYS A 273 -12.70 -1.47 8.35
CA LYS A 273 -13.09 -0.10 7.96
C LYS A 273 -12.19 0.97 8.60
N LYS A 274 -12.08 2.13 7.95
CA LYS A 274 -11.18 3.23 8.34
C LYS A 274 -11.30 3.71 9.79
N LYS A 275 -12.49 3.59 10.40
CA LYS A 275 -12.76 3.96 11.80
C LYS A 275 -12.40 2.87 12.83
N LYS A 276 -12.04 1.66 12.40
CA LYS A 276 -11.70 0.55 13.30
C LYS A 276 -10.20 0.59 13.65
N TRP A 277 -9.81 1.55 14.49
CA TRP A 277 -8.41 1.77 14.85
C TRP A 277 -7.90 0.75 15.87
N ASN A 278 -6.61 0.45 15.82
CA ASN A 278 -5.89 -0.39 16.79
C ASN A 278 -6.51 -1.80 16.98
N VAL A 279 -7.11 -2.35 15.92
CA VAL A 279 -7.61 -3.74 15.92
C VAL A 279 -6.45 -4.72 15.74
N MET A 280 -6.52 -5.84 16.44
CA MET A 280 -5.64 -6.98 16.22
C MET A 280 -6.45 -8.24 15.93
N LEU A 281 -6.19 -8.88 14.79
CA LEU A 281 -6.63 -10.25 14.54
C LEU A 281 -5.51 -11.21 14.93
N VAL A 282 -5.84 -12.23 15.71
CA VAL A 282 -4.90 -13.30 16.07
C VAL A 282 -5.52 -14.66 15.79
N GLY A 283 -4.81 -15.53 15.09
CA GLY A 283 -5.25 -16.88 14.77
C GLY A 283 -4.58 -17.98 15.60
N ASP A 284 -4.94 -19.23 15.28
CA ASP A 284 -4.31 -20.44 15.84
C ASP A 284 -3.00 -20.84 15.13
N GLY A 285 -2.59 -20.10 14.09
CA GLY A 285 -1.39 -20.38 13.29
C GLY A 285 -1.63 -20.24 11.78
N MET A 286 -0.55 -19.96 11.04
CA MET A 286 -0.56 -20.05 9.57
C MET A 286 -1.05 -21.43 9.13
N GLY A 287 -2.01 -21.48 8.22
CA GLY A 287 -2.67 -22.69 7.72
C GLY A 287 -3.74 -23.28 8.66
N ALA A 288 -3.76 -22.90 9.93
CA ALA A 288 -4.79 -23.34 10.89
C ALA A 288 -6.01 -22.42 10.90
N THR A 289 -5.78 -21.09 10.89
CA THR A 289 -6.83 -20.08 10.77
C THR A 289 -6.71 -19.39 9.42
N VAL A 290 -7.69 -19.60 8.54
CA VAL A 290 -7.66 -19.13 7.14
C VAL A 290 -8.89 -18.28 6.83
N ILE A 291 -8.70 -17.05 6.33
CA ILE A 291 -9.77 -16.27 5.68
C ILE A 291 -9.60 -16.44 4.17
N SER A 292 -10.66 -16.89 3.49
CA SER A 292 -10.62 -17.36 2.10
C SER A 292 -11.70 -16.72 1.24
N GLY A 293 -11.28 -16.06 0.15
CA GLY A 293 -12.15 -15.44 -0.85
C GLY A 293 -11.78 -15.88 -2.26
N ARG A 294 -12.50 -15.35 -3.26
CA ARG A 294 -12.33 -15.73 -4.68
C ARG A 294 -12.70 -14.63 -5.68
N LEU A 295 -12.86 -13.39 -5.22
CA LEU A 295 -13.14 -12.26 -6.12
C LEU A 295 -11.92 -12.03 -7.02
N ASN A 296 -12.17 -11.61 -8.26
CA ASN A 296 -11.12 -11.50 -9.28
C ASN A 296 -11.53 -10.54 -10.40
N TYR A 297 -10.53 -10.12 -11.18
CA TYR A 297 -10.70 -9.15 -12.26
C TYR A 297 -11.56 -9.66 -13.41
N VAL A 298 -11.34 -10.91 -13.85
CA VAL A 298 -12.06 -11.52 -14.98
C VAL A 298 -13.58 -11.56 -14.75
N ASP A 299 -14.01 -11.74 -13.51
CA ASP A 299 -15.43 -11.77 -13.14
C ASP A 299 -16.04 -10.36 -12.97
N GLY A 300 -15.31 -9.30 -13.35
CA GLY A 300 -15.82 -7.94 -13.46
C GLY A 300 -15.56 -7.05 -12.24
N TYR A 301 -14.71 -7.45 -11.29
CA TYR A 301 -14.27 -6.57 -10.20
C TYR A 301 -13.03 -5.77 -10.59
N SER A 302 -12.89 -4.55 -10.10
CA SER A 302 -11.60 -3.87 -10.11
C SER A 302 -10.60 -4.60 -9.20
N THR A 303 -9.31 -4.54 -9.52
CA THR A 303 -8.25 -5.18 -8.71
C THR A 303 -8.35 -4.80 -7.22
N PHE A 304 -8.61 -3.52 -6.93
CA PHE A 304 -8.78 -2.99 -5.57
C PHE A 304 -9.91 -3.68 -4.78
N ARG A 305 -11.04 -4.04 -5.43
CA ARG A 305 -12.17 -4.76 -4.81
C ARG A 305 -12.04 -6.28 -4.80
N THR A 306 -11.02 -6.85 -5.46
CA THR A 306 -10.82 -8.31 -5.43
C THR A 306 -10.30 -8.83 -4.08
N ALA A 307 -9.87 -7.94 -3.19
CA ALA A 307 -9.27 -8.28 -1.90
C ALA A 307 -10.19 -9.16 -1.06
N THR A 308 -9.69 -10.33 -0.64
CA THR A 308 -10.38 -11.17 0.35
C THR A 308 -10.43 -10.47 1.70
N VAL A 309 -9.33 -9.83 2.11
CA VAL A 309 -9.30 -8.96 3.28
C VAL A 309 -8.76 -7.59 2.89
N ALA A 310 -9.51 -6.54 3.20
CA ALA A 310 -9.10 -5.14 3.04
C ALA A 310 -8.88 -4.50 4.42
N VAL A 311 -7.69 -3.96 4.66
CA VAL A 311 -7.31 -3.34 5.93
C VAL A 311 -7.09 -1.84 5.77
N VAL A 312 -7.98 -1.03 6.33
CA VAL A 312 -7.95 0.43 6.20
C VAL A 312 -7.77 1.12 7.55
N GLY A 313 -8.38 0.59 8.61
CA GLY A 313 -8.25 1.13 9.97
C GLY A 313 -6.81 1.11 10.49
N LYS A 314 -6.32 2.26 10.97
CA LYS A 314 -4.94 2.46 11.42
C LYS A 314 -4.48 1.54 12.55
N GLY A 315 -3.17 1.28 12.60
CA GLY A 315 -2.53 0.54 13.70
C GLY A 315 -2.92 -0.94 13.75
N PHE A 316 -3.43 -1.46 12.63
CA PHE A 316 -3.87 -2.83 12.50
C PHE A 316 -2.73 -3.82 12.75
N ILE A 317 -3.03 -4.92 13.44
CA ILE A 317 -2.10 -6.06 13.52
C ILE A 317 -2.82 -7.35 13.13
N ALA A 318 -2.19 -8.14 12.28
CA ALA A 318 -2.53 -9.56 12.12
C ALA A 318 -1.40 -10.44 12.65
N ARG A 319 -1.76 -11.54 13.31
CA ARG A 319 -0.80 -12.52 13.81
C ARG A 319 -1.32 -13.95 13.64
N ASP A 320 -0.45 -14.87 13.23
CA ASP A 320 -0.74 -16.31 13.21
C ASP A 320 -1.98 -16.66 12.35
N MET A 321 -2.10 -16.06 11.17
CA MET A 321 -3.25 -16.23 10.26
C MET A 321 -2.83 -16.45 8.80
N THR A 322 -3.71 -17.03 7.99
CA THR A 322 -3.59 -17.08 6.53
C THR A 322 -4.70 -16.27 5.87
N PHE A 323 -4.33 -15.46 4.88
CA PHE A 323 -5.24 -14.75 3.98
C PHE A 323 -5.06 -15.33 2.58
N GLN A 324 -6.14 -15.79 1.96
CA GLN A 324 -6.07 -16.51 0.69
C GLN A 324 -7.14 -16.07 -0.31
N ASN A 325 -6.73 -15.91 -1.57
CA ASN A 325 -7.65 -15.82 -2.70
C ASN A 325 -7.51 -17.06 -3.61
N THR A 326 -8.61 -17.80 -3.77
CA THR A 326 -8.65 -19.08 -4.50
C THR A 326 -9.16 -18.95 -5.94
N ALA A 327 -9.20 -17.76 -6.53
CA ALA A 327 -9.69 -17.57 -7.91
C ALA A 327 -8.87 -18.35 -8.95
N GLY A 328 -7.55 -18.46 -8.74
CA GLY A 328 -6.62 -19.18 -9.62
C GLY A 328 -6.03 -18.29 -10.72
N PRO A 329 -4.99 -18.78 -11.44
CA PRO A 329 -4.20 -17.93 -12.33
C PRO A 329 -4.91 -17.57 -13.64
N ALA A 330 -5.94 -18.33 -14.03
CA ALA A 330 -6.79 -18.03 -15.18
C ALA A 330 -7.77 -16.86 -14.94
N LYS A 331 -7.87 -16.39 -13.70
CA LYS A 331 -8.74 -15.27 -13.31
C LYS A 331 -8.01 -13.93 -13.21
N HIS A 332 -6.74 -13.89 -13.62
CA HIS A 332 -5.87 -12.71 -13.54
C HIS A 332 -5.81 -12.15 -12.11
N GLN A 333 -5.88 -10.83 -11.93
CA GLN A 333 -5.71 -10.15 -10.65
C GLN A 333 -6.74 -10.64 -9.63
N ALA A 334 -6.26 -11.13 -8.48
CA ALA A 334 -7.10 -11.67 -7.42
C ALA A 334 -6.40 -11.55 -6.05
N VAL A 335 -6.71 -10.45 -5.34
CA VAL A 335 -5.99 -10.06 -4.13
C VAL A 335 -6.40 -10.91 -2.92
N ALA A 336 -5.41 -11.44 -2.20
CA ALA A 336 -5.63 -12.14 -0.92
C ALA A 336 -5.75 -11.15 0.24
N LEU A 337 -4.85 -10.17 0.30
CA LEU A 337 -4.93 -9.08 1.26
C LEU A 337 -4.52 -7.75 0.63
N ARG A 338 -5.33 -6.72 0.87
CA ARG A 338 -5.01 -5.31 0.59
C ARG A 338 -4.82 -4.56 1.90
N CYS A 339 -3.77 -3.76 1.99
CA CYS A 339 -3.48 -2.94 3.17
C CYS A 339 -3.24 -1.47 2.79
N ASP A 340 -4.01 -0.61 3.46
CA ASP A 340 -4.03 0.85 3.40
C ASP A 340 -3.95 1.45 4.81
N SER A 341 -3.67 0.61 5.82
CA SER A 341 -3.53 1.03 7.21
C SER A 341 -2.11 1.53 7.46
N ASP A 342 -1.98 2.79 7.85
CA ASP A 342 -0.72 3.30 8.40
C ASP A 342 -0.36 2.57 9.71
N LEU A 343 0.94 2.39 9.91
CA LEU A 343 1.53 1.75 11.08
C LEU A 343 0.97 0.33 11.33
N SER A 344 0.78 -0.44 10.24
CA SER A 344 0.25 -1.80 10.28
C SER A 344 1.35 -2.86 10.42
N VAL A 345 1.04 -3.96 11.11
CA VAL A 345 1.95 -5.10 11.25
C VAL A 345 1.30 -6.43 10.90
N PHE A 346 2.01 -7.25 10.15
CA PHE A 346 1.66 -8.65 9.88
C PHE A 346 2.78 -9.53 10.42
N TYR A 347 2.46 -10.40 11.38
CA TYR A 347 3.46 -11.21 12.08
C TYR A 347 3.13 -12.70 12.05
N ARG A 348 3.97 -13.52 11.41
CA ARG A 348 3.69 -14.94 11.17
C ARG A 348 2.35 -15.13 10.46
N CYS A 349 2.19 -14.41 9.36
CA CYS A 349 1.03 -14.52 8.49
C CYS A 349 1.41 -15.16 7.16
N ALA A 350 0.46 -15.86 6.55
CA ALA A 350 0.59 -16.35 5.19
C ALA A 350 -0.36 -15.60 4.24
N PHE A 351 0.12 -15.29 3.05
CA PHE A 351 -0.63 -14.65 1.97
C PHE A 351 -0.56 -15.55 0.75
N GLU A 352 -1.70 -16.05 0.31
CA GLU A 352 -1.76 -17.09 -0.72
C GLU A 352 -2.67 -16.69 -1.87
N GLY A 353 -2.10 -16.63 -3.07
CA GLY A 353 -2.83 -16.33 -4.29
C GLY A 353 -2.04 -16.77 -5.52
N HIS A 354 -2.34 -16.14 -6.66
CA HIS A 354 -1.57 -16.26 -7.89
C HIS A 354 -1.11 -14.85 -8.30
N GLN A 355 -1.80 -14.23 -9.25
CA GLN A 355 -1.53 -12.86 -9.66
C GLN A 355 -2.06 -11.87 -8.61
N ASP A 356 -1.25 -10.87 -8.26
CA ASP A 356 -1.61 -9.76 -7.36
C ASP A 356 -1.98 -10.20 -5.93
N THR A 357 -1.23 -11.14 -5.35
CA THR A 357 -1.57 -11.77 -4.05
C THR A 357 -1.64 -10.78 -2.88
N LEU A 358 -0.59 -9.99 -2.68
CA LEU A 358 -0.49 -9.02 -1.59
C LEU A 358 -0.43 -7.60 -2.16
N TYR A 359 -1.49 -6.83 -1.91
CA TYR A 359 -1.57 -5.43 -2.29
C TYR A 359 -1.17 -4.54 -1.11
N ALA A 360 0.13 -4.27 -0.98
CA ALA A 360 0.67 -3.27 -0.06
C ALA A 360 0.42 -1.88 -0.65
N HIS A 361 -0.84 -1.43 -0.58
CA HIS A 361 -1.36 -0.31 -1.36
C HIS A 361 -0.69 1.02 -1.01
N SER A 362 -0.75 1.45 0.25
CA SER A 362 -0.26 2.76 0.69
C SER A 362 0.23 2.77 2.14
N LEU A 363 0.83 3.89 2.56
CA LEU A 363 1.25 4.17 3.94
C LEU A 363 2.33 3.20 4.47
N ARG A 364 2.65 3.26 5.78
CA ARG A 364 3.76 2.51 6.38
C ARG A 364 3.31 1.15 6.90
N GLN A 365 4.03 0.11 6.48
CA GLN A 365 3.65 -1.29 6.75
C GLN A 365 4.88 -2.13 7.13
N PHE A 366 4.69 -3.08 8.06
CA PHE A 366 5.75 -4.02 8.47
C PHE A 366 5.28 -5.47 8.41
N TYR A 367 6.02 -6.30 7.70
CA TYR A 367 5.76 -7.73 7.55
C TYR A 367 6.92 -8.51 8.16
N ARG A 368 6.65 -9.39 9.13
CA ARG A 368 7.68 -10.13 9.87
C ARG A 368 7.37 -11.61 9.95
N ASP A 369 8.34 -12.45 9.60
CA ASP A 369 8.22 -13.91 9.65
C ASP A 369 7.02 -14.44 8.82
N CYS A 370 6.71 -13.79 7.69
CA CYS A 370 5.55 -14.12 6.86
C CYS A 370 5.89 -15.01 5.66
N ASN A 371 4.90 -15.75 5.17
CA ASN A 371 4.97 -16.47 3.89
C ASN A 371 4.09 -15.78 2.85
N ILE A 372 4.63 -15.45 1.68
CA ILE A 372 3.88 -14.80 0.61
C ILE A 372 4.09 -15.62 -0.67
N ALA A 373 3.01 -16.18 -1.21
CA ALA A 373 3.04 -17.08 -2.36
C ALA A 373 2.15 -16.61 -3.51
N GLY A 374 2.71 -16.49 -4.71
CA GLY A 374 1.98 -16.09 -5.91
C GLY A 374 2.81 -16.24 -7.20
N THR A 375 2.33 -15.63 -8.29
CA THR A 375 2.90 -15.78 -9.64
C THR A 375 3.36 -14.44 -10.22
N VAL A 376 2.43 -13.70 -10.84
CA VAL A 376 2.66 -12.40 -11.46
C VAL A 376 2.41 -11.32 -10.42
N ASP A 377 3.38 -10.43 -10.22
CA ASP A 377 3.25 -9.22 -9.40
C ASP A 377 2.72 -9.48 -7.98
N PHE A 378 3.12 -10.59 -7.37
CA PHE A 378 2.42 -11.09 -6.19
C PHE A 378 2.65 -10.28 -4.91
N VAL A 379 3.62 -9.35 -4.91
CA VAL A 379 3.72 -8.23 -3.96
C VAL A 379 3.71 -6.92 -4.74
N PHE A 380 2.63 -6.15 -4.67
CA PHE A 380 2.48 -4.94 -5.48
C PHE A 380 1.86 -3.79 -4.68
N GLY A 381 1.93 -2.59 -5.25
CA GLY A 381 1.39 -1.37 -4.66
C GLY A 381 2.45 -0.31 -4.39
N ASN A 382 2.10 0.66 -3.54
CA ASN A 382 2.83 1.90 -3.34
C ASN A 382 2.98 2.27 -1.85
N ALA A 383 2.91 1.28 -0.96
CA ALA A 383 3.25 1.46 0.45
C ALA A 383 4.75 1.73 0.67
N ALA A 384 5.09 2.33 1.81
CA ALA A 384 6.41 2.21 2.41
C ALA A 384 6.42 0.93 3.26
N ALA A 385 6.84 -0.19 2.66
CA ALA A 385 6.74 -1.50 3.30
C ALA A 385 8.11 -2.15 3.51
N VAL A 386 8.36 -2.60 4.74
CA VAL A 386 9.52 -3.44 5.07
C VAL A 386 9.06 -4.86 5.34
N PHE A 387 9.65 -5.80 4.62
CA PHE A 387 9.49 -7.24 4.81
C PHE A 387 10.76 -7.77 5.46
N GLN A 388 10.63 -8.36 6.65
CA GLN A 388 11.78 -8.84 7.41
C GLN A 388 11.63 -10.32 7.77
N ASN A 389 12.62 -11.12 7.37
CA ASN A 389 12.62 -12.57 7.59
C ASN A 389 11.38 -13.28 6.98
N CYS A 390 10.95 -12.85 5.80
CA CYS A 390 9.80 -13.42 5.09
C CYS A 390 10.25 -14.42 4.01
N HIS A 391 9.39 -15.39 3.70
CA HIS A 391 9.53 -16.28 2.55
C HIS A 391 8.67 -15.76 1.38
N LEU A 392 9.31 -15.48 0.24
CA LEU A 392 8.66 -15.10 -1.01
C LEU A 392 8.70 -16.30 -1.95
N LEU A 393 7.55 -16.91 -2.19
CA LEU A 393 7.40 -18.24 -2.75
C LEU A 393 6.75 -18.16 -4.14
N ALA A 394 7.56 -18.23 -5.19
CA ALA A 394 7.07 -18.20 -6.57
C ALA A 394 6.35 -19.52 -6.92
N ARG A 395 5.10 -19.42 -7.37
CA ARG A 395 4.24 -20.56 -7.73
C ARG A 395 4.29 -20.87 -9.22
N ALA A 396 3.71 -21.99 -9.62
CA ALA A 396 3.54 -22.34 -11.03
C ALA A 396 2.50 -21.39 -11.70
N PRO A 397 2.87 -20.59 -12.70
CA PRO A 397 1.93 -19.75 -13.44
C PRO A 397 1.29 -20.52 -14.60
N LEU A 398 0.47 -19.82 -15.41
CA LEU A 398 0.00 -20.39 -16.68
C LEU A 398 1.17 -20.57 -17.66
N PRO A 399 1.06 -21.49 -18.65
CA PRO A 399 2.04 -21.62 -19.71
C PRO A 399 2.34 -20.28 -20.40
N GLY A 400 3.62 -19.96 -20.56
CA GLY A 400 4.09 -18.71 -21.20
C GLY A 400 4.10 -17.47 -20.30
N GLN A 401 3.49 -17.51 -19.11
CA GLN A 401 3.60 -16.43 -18.13
C GLN A 401 4.95 -16.44 -17.43
N LYS A 402 5.39 -15.25 -17.04
CA LYS A 402 6.60 -15.02 -16.24
C LYS A 402 6.17 -14.59 -14.85
N ASN A 403 6.83 -15.12 -13.82
CA ASN A 403 6.62 -14.67 -12.46
C ASN A 403 7.44 -13.40 -12.19
N SER A 404 6.86 -12.53 -11.38
CA SER A 404 7.50 -11.32 -10.85
C SER A 404 7.15 -11.26 -9.37
N VAL A 405 8.18 -11.24 -8.51
CA VAL A 405 7.96 -11.16 -7.06
C VAL A 405 7.34 -9.82 -6.71
N THR A 406 7.84 -8.73 -7.28
CA THR A 406 7.32 -7.39 -6.99
C THR A 406 6.85 -6.60 -8.21
N ALA A 407 5.81 -5.80 -8.03
CA ALA A 407 5.46 -4.69 -8.92
C ALA A 407 5.17 -3.42 -8.12
N GLN A 408 6.21 -2.63 -7.86
CA GLN A 408 6.09 -1.43 -7.04
C GLN A 408 5.63 -0.25 -7.92
N GLY A 409 4.62 0.50 -7.44
CA GLY A 409 3.87 1.53 -8.18
C GLY A 409 4.15 2.99 -7.80
N ARG A 410 5.37 3.35 -7.40
CA ARG A 410 5.76 4.73 -7.11
C ARG A 410 5.88 5.51 -8.41
N PHE A 411 5.09 6.56 -8.57
CA PHE A 411 5.02 7.36 -9.80
C PHE A 411 5.50 8.81 -9.63
N ASN A 412 5.84 9.24 -8.41
CA ASN A 412 6.41 10.56 -8.14
C ASN A 412 7.70 10.41 -7.28
N ALA A 413 8.76 11.12 -7.65
CA ALA A 413 10.08 11.01 -7.02
C ALA A 413 10.09 11.40 -5.53
N SER A 414 9.24 12.35 -5.14
CA SER A 414 9.12 12.89 -3.77
C SER A 414 8.38 11.94 -2.82
N MET A 415 7.74 10.89 -3.34
CA MET A 415 7.08 9.88 -2.50
C MET A 415 8.10 9.08 -1.70
N ASN A 416 7.80 8.89 -0.42
CA ASN A 416 8.62 8.09 0.49
C ASN A 416 8.36 6.58 0.37
N SER A 417 7.50 6.15 -0.55
CA SER A 417 7.10 4.75 -0.73
C SER A 417 8.15 3.83 -1.36
N GLY A 418 7.95 2.53 -1.18
CA GLY A 418 8.68 1.44 -1.81
C GLY A 418 8.82 0.21 -0.95
N PHE A 419 9.47 -0.82 -1.48
CA PHE A 419 9.55 -2.12 -0.84
C PHE A 419 10.99 -2.45 -0.47
N ALA A 420 11.21 -2.78 0.80
CA ALA A 420 12.49 -3.23 1.32
C ALA A 420 12.37 -4.65 1.86
N PHE A 421 13.11 -5.59 1.30
CA PHE A 421 13.16 -6.99 1.73
C PHE A 421 14.47 -7.25 2.43
N GLN A 422 14.42 -7.52 3.74
CA GLN A 422 15.58 -7.74 4.60
C GLN A 422 15.56 -9.12 5.25
N PHE A 423 16.64 -9.89 5.12
CA PHE A 423 16.70 -11.27 5.65
C PHE A 423 15.64 -12.21 5.05
N CYS A 424 15.08 -11.86 3.90
CA CYS A 424 14.04 -12.65 3.26
C CYS A 424 14.64 -13.84 2.49
N ASN A 425 13.79 -14.79 2.12
CA ASN A 425 14.14 -15.92 1.28
C ASN A 425 13.25 -15.94 0.04
N VAL A 426 13.84 -15.74 -1.14
CA VAL A 426 13.15 -15.86 -2.42
C VAL A 426 13.38 -17.26 -2.99
N SER A 427 12.32 -18.06 -3.06
CA SER A 427 12.40 -19.47 -3.48
C SER A 427 11.15 -19.91 -4.25
N ALA A 428 11.22 -21.10 -4.84
CA ALA A 428 10.08 -21.71 -5.51
C ALA A 428 9.14 -22.35 -4.48
N HIS A 429 7.85 -22.18 -4.67
CA HIS A 429 6.83 -22.94 -3.97
C HIS A 429 6.77 -24.39 -4.48
N ASP A 430 6.22 -25.31 -3.68
CA ASP A 430 6.21 -26.75 -3.98
C ASP A 430 5.48 -27.12 -5.27
N ASP A 431 4.49 -26.33 -5.71
CA ASP A 431 3.81 -26.55 -6.98
C ASP A 431 4.70 -26.20 -8.19
N LEU A 432 5.50 -25.15 -8.11
CA LEU A 432 6.48 -24.80 -9.13
C LEU A 432 7.59 -25.85 -9.23
N LEU A 433 8.11 -26.29 -8.08
CA LEU A 433 9.13 -27.34 -8.04
C LEU A 433 8.60 -28.62 -8.72
N ARG A 434 7.37 -29.04 -8.41
CA ARG A 434 6.75 -30.21 -9.05
C ARG A 434 6.50 -30.01 -10.54
N ALA A 435 6.09 -28.82 -10.97
CA ALA A 435 5.89 -28.52 -12.39
C ALA A 435 7.20 -28.60 -13.18
N GLN A 436 8.32 -28.25 -12.56
CA GLN A 436 9.65 -28.26 -13.19
C GLN A 436 10.28 -29.67 -13.28
N VAL A 437 9.95 -30.59 -12.38
CA VAL A 437 10.47 -31.99 -12.43
C VAL A 437 10.12 -32.68 -13.75
N ASN A 438 8.96 -32.35 -14.33
CA ASN A 438 8.49 -32.94 -15.58
C ASN A 438 8.93 -32.16 -16.84
N GLN A 439 9.66 -31.06 -16.70
CA GLN A 439 10.17 -30.25 -17.80
C GLN A 439 11.63 -30.61 -18.09
N THR A 440 11.85 -31.40 -19.14
CA THR A 440 13.20 -31.80 -19.59
C THR A 440 13.95 -30.70 -20.34
N ASP A 441 13.26 -29.65 -20.78
CA ASP A 441 13.82 -28.56 -21.56
C ASP A 441 13.91 -27.26 -20.74
N LYS A 442 15.13 -26.77 -20.50
CA LYS A 442 15.38 -25.54 -19.72
C LYS A 442 14.77 -24.29 -20.36
N ALA A 443 14.47 -24.33 -21.67
CA ALA A 443 13.80 -23.26 -22.39
C ALA A 443 12.29 -23.13 -22.02
N VAL A 444 11.70 -24.18 -21.42
CA VAL A 444 10.29 -24.24 -21.01
C VAL A 444 10.11 -23.95 -19.52
N ALA A 445 11.22 -23.86 -18.77
CA ALA A 445 11.20 -23.59 -17.34
C ALA A 445 10.59 -22.19 -17.05
N THR A 446 9.66 -22.14 -16.09
CA THR A 446 9.05 -20.89 -15.63
C THR A 446 10.11 -19.87 -15.27
N GLN A 447 10.04 -18.70 -15.91
CA GLN A 447 10.93 -17.58 -15.64
C GLN A 447 10.42 -16.79 -14.43
N THR A 448 11.27 -16.56 -13.44
CA THR A 448 10.94 -15.74 -12.26
C THR A 448 11.95 -14.61 -12.08
N PHE A 449 11.44 -13.41 -11.81
CA PHE A 449 12.21 -12.19 -11.60
C PHE A 449 11.90 -11.59 -10.22
N LEU A 450 12.85 -10.85 -9.66
CA LEU A 450 12.69 -10.10 -8.41
C LEU A 450 11.59 -9.04 -8.53
N GLY A 451 11.38 -8.48 -9.72
CA GLY A 451 10.27 -7.58 -9.95
C GLY A 451 10.27 -6.90 -11.30
N ARG A 452 9.24 -6.07 -11.52
CA ARG A 452 9.09 -5.18 -12.68
C ARG A 452 8.49 -3.82 -12.29
N PRO A 453 8.86 -2.73 -12.99
CA PRO A 453 8.51 -1.37 -12.59
C PRO A 453 7.12 -0.96 -13.08
N TRP A 454 6.08 -1.19 -12.26
CA TRP A 454 4.71 -0.83 -12.60
C TRP A 454 4.54 0.67 -12.91
N LYS A 455 5.29 1.54 -12.19
CA LYS A 455 5.26 2.99 -12.41
C LYS A 455 6.68 3.57 -12.52
N ALA A 456 6.79 4.80 -13.03
CA ALA A 456 8.05 5.40 -13.48
C ALA A 456 9.17 5.46 -12.43
N TYR A 457 8.84 5.67 -11.16
CA TYR A 457 9.81 5.79 -10.07
C TYR A 457 9.82 4.55 -9.18
N SER A 458 9.48 3.38 -9.73
CA SER A 458 9.41 2.11 -9.00
C SER A 458 10.65 1.89 -8.15
N ARG A 459 10.48 1.56 -6.87
CA ARG A 459 11.58 1.47 -5.89
C ARG A 459 11.50 0.21 -5.04
N VAL A 460 12.48 -0.68 -5.23
CA VAL A 460 12.55 -1.99 -4.57
C VAL A 460 13.99 -2.31 -4.20
N VAL A 461 14.22 -2.77 -2.97
CA VAL A 461 15.53 -3.20 -2.49
C VAL A 461 15.46 -4.58 -1.85
N PHE A 462 16.32 -5.49 -2.31
CA PHE A 462 16.59 -6.77 -1.64
C PHE A 462 17.94 -6.71 -0.94
N MET A 463 17.95 -6.86 0.38
CA MET A 463 19.17 -6.76 1.16
C MET A 463 19.30 -7.86 2.21
N GLN A 464 20.54 -8.36 2.39
CA GLN A 464 20.88 -9.42 3.35
C GLN A 464 19.95 -10.64 3.23
N SER A 465 19.46 -10.92 2.02
CA SER A 465 18.43 -11.91 1.75
C SER A 465 19.00 -13.11 0.99
N TYR A 466 18.39 -14.28 1.15
CA TYR A 466 18.69 -15.45 0.35
C TYR A 466 17.89 -15.42 -0.95
N ILE A 467 18.57 -15.52 -2.10
CA ILE A 467 17.96 -15.60 -3.42
C ILE A 467 18.27 -16.98 -4.00
N GLY A 468 17.24 -17.81 -4.13
CA GLY A 468 17.34 -19.16 -4.66
C GLY A 468 17.51 -19.21 -6.19
N THR A 469 17.73 -20.43 -6.71
CA THR A 469 17.91 -20.70 -8.15
C THR A 469 16.70 -20.36 -9.02
N VAL A 470 15.54 -20.14 -8.39
CA VAL A 470 14.30 -19.77 -9.09
C VAL A 470 14.44 -18.44 -9.83
N VAL A 471 15.28 -17.53 -9.31
CA VAL A 471 15.46 -16.20 -9.90
C VAL A 471 16.43 -16.27 -11.08
N ARG A 472 15.97 -15.71 -12.20
CA ARG A 472 16.74 -15.55 -13.44
C ARG A 472 18.02 -14.72 -13.23
N PRO A 473 19.13 -15.01 -13.93
CA PRO A 473 20.36 -14.20 -13.84
C PRO A 473 20.15 -12.71 -14.08
N GLU A 474 19.23 -12.36 -15.00
CA GLU A 474 18.84 -10.97 -15.30
C GLU A 474 18.30 -10.22 -14.07
N GLY A 475 17.70 -10.96 -13.12
CA GLY A 475 17.17 -10.44 -11.85
C GLY A 475 15.84 -9.71 -12.00
N TRP A 476 15.75 -8.76 -12.94
CA TRP A 476 14.62 -7.84 -13.08
C TRP A 476 14.01 -7.92 -14.48
N LEU A 477 12.70 -7.66 -14.57
CA LEU A 477 11.92 -7.71 -15.81
C LEU A 477 11.42 -6.31 -16.18
N ALA A 478 11.59 -5.91 -17.44
CA ALA A 478 11.06 -4.63 -17.91
C ALA A 478 9.52 -4.65 -17.89
N TRP A 479 8.89 -3.51 -17.61
CA TRP A 479 7.43 -3.41 -17.63
C TRP A 479 6.89 -3.48 -19.05
N ASP A 480 7.47 -2.68 -19.95
CA ASP A 480 7.15 -2.60 -21.37
C ASP A 480 8.42 -2.45 -22.22
N ASP A 481 8.26 -2.57 -23.54
CA ASP A 481 9.35 -2.43 -24.51
C ASP A 481 9.83 -0.98 -24.69
N ASN A 482 9.04 0.00 -24.24
CA ASN A 482 9.37 1.43 -24.37
C ASN A 482 10.42 1.89 -23.35
N GLN A 483 10.72 1.06 -22.34
CA GLN A 483 11.83 1.25 -21.40
C GLN A 483 11.79 2.58 -20.63
N SER A 484 10.64 3.25 -20.60
CA SER A 484 10.47 4.61 -20.07
C SER A 484 10.78 4.72 -18.58
N THR A 485 10.60 3.63 -17.84
CA THR A 485 10.79 3.54 -16.40
C THR A 485 12.23 3.20 -15.99
N LEU A 486 13.05 2.69 -16.93
CA LEU A 486 14.35 2.08 -16.62
C LEU A 486 15.43 3.10 -16.20
N GLY A 487 15.22 4.38 -16.55
CA GLY A 487 16.10 5.48 -16.18
C GLY A 487 15.80 6.11 -14.82
N THR A 488 14.57 5.94 -14.31
CA THR A 488 14.05 6.65 -13.13
C THR A 488 13.69 5.74 -11.96
N LEU A 489 13.55 4.43 -12.20
CA LEU A 489 13.39 3.43 -11.14
C LEU A 489 14.62 3.39 -10.22
N TYR A 490 14.46 2.80 -9.03
CA TYR A 490 15.54 2.52 -8.09
C TYR A 490 15.44 1.06 -7.64
N TYR A 491 16.16 0.17 -8.31
CA TYR A 491 16.25 -1.26 -7.95
C TYR A 491 17.62 -1.58 -7.40
N GLY A 492 17.66 -2.10 -6.17
CA GLY A 492 18.90 -2.30 -5.43
C GLY A 492 19.04 -3.70 -4.85
N GLU A 493 20.28 -4.20 -4.84
CA GLU A 493 20.66 -5.43 -4.16
C GLU A 493 21.86 -5.17 -3.24
N TYR A 494 21.80 -5.66 -1.99
CA TYR A 494 22.87 -5.46 -1.00
C TYR A 494 23.14 -6.72 -0.18
N MET A 495 24.35 -7.28 -0.28
CA MET A 495 24.79 -8.42 0.55
C MET A 495 23.82 -9.63 0.54
N ASN A 496 23.19 -9.89 -0.61
CA ASN A 496 22.36 -11.07 -0.78
C ASN A 496 23.23 -12.33 -0.92
N THR A 497 22.67 -13.48 -0.54
CA THR A 497 23.34 -14.78 -0.60
C THR A 497 22.50 -15.79 -1.39
N GLY A 498 23.07 -16.96 -1.68
CA GLY A 498 22.38 -18.02 -2.40
C GLY A 498 22.67 -18.01 -3.90
N PRO A 499 22.27 -19.08 -4.61
CA PRO A 499 22.69 -19.33 -5.98
C PRO A 499 22.08 -18.36 -7.00
N GLY A 500 20.97 -17.69 -6.70
CA GLY A 500 20.35 -16.65 -7.54
C GLY A 500 20.85 -15.23 -7.25
N ALA A 501 21.70 -15.03 -6.24
CA ALA A 501 22.18 -13.71 -5.83
C ALA A 501 23.35 -13.16 -6.66
N GLY A 502 23.86 -13.94 -7.64
CA GLY A 502 24.96 -13.49 -8.49
C GLY A 502 24.59 -12.27 -9.33
N ILE A 503 25.30 -11.15 -9.14
CA ILE A 503 25.04 -9.88 -9.83
C ILE A 503 25.63 -9.78 -11.25
N GLY A 504 26.56 -10.66 -11.62
CA GLY A 504 27.29 -10.57 -12.89
C GLY A 504 26.43 -10.72 -14.16
N GLY A 505 25.23 -11.30 -14.04
CA GLY A 505 24.28 -11.49 -15.15
C GLY A 505 23.08 -10.55 -15.13
N ARG A 506 23.05 -9.56 -14.21
CA ARG A 506 21.92 -8.66 -14.03
C ARG A 506 21.76 -7.70 -15.21
N VAL A 507 20.55 -7.16 -15.35
CA VAL A 507 20.24 -6.07 -16.29
C VAL A 507 21.17 -4.87 -16.08
N ARG A 508 21.38 -4.07 -17.13
CA ARG A 508 22.27 -2.88 -17.13
C ARG A 508 21.50 -1.56 -17.17
N TRP A 509 20.34 -1.52 -16.53
CA TRP A 509 19.50 -0.32 -16.54
C TRP A 509 20.11 0.79 -15.67
N PRO A 510 19.98 2.07 -16.05
CA PRO A 510 20.50 3.17 -15.24
C PRO A 510 19.94 3.21 -13.82
N GLY A 511 18.66 2.84 -13.64
CA GLY A 511 18.02 2.74 -12.33
C GLY A 511 18.37 1.48 -11.51
N TYR A 512 19.18 0.57 -12.05
CA TYR A 512 19.64 -0.62 -11.32
C TYR A 512 20.96 -0.33 -10.59
N HIS A 513 20.93 -0.41 -9.26
CA HIS A 513 22.04 -0.14 -8.35
C HIS A 513 22.75 -1.45 -7.99
N VAL A 514 23.65 -1.89 -8.87
CA VAL A 514 24.38 -3.17 -8.83
C VAL A 514 25.14 -3.42 -7.53
N THR A 515 25.69 -2.36 -6.93
CA THR A 515 26.49 -2.40 -5.69
C THR A 515 26.09 -1.25 -4.80
N MET A 516 25.01 -1.42 -4.04
CA MET A 516 24.65 -0.46 -3.01
C MET A 516 25.74 -0.40 -1.94
N SER A 517 26.08 0.81 -1.51
CA SER A 517 26.89 1.04 -0.32
C SER A 517 26.08 0.74 0.96
N PRO A 518 26.76 0.49 2.10
CA PRO A 518 26.07 0.36 3.39
C PRO A 518 25.24 1.61 3.75
N ALA A 519 25.67 2.80 3.32
CA ALA A 519 24.93 4.05 3.55
C ALA A 519 23.62 4.08 2.74
N GLU A 520 23.66 3.71 1.46
CA GLU A 520 22.45 3.60 0.63
C GLU A 520 21.50 2.53 1.16
N ALA A 521 22.02 1.35 1.51
CA ALA A 521 21.21 0.26 2.06
C ALA A 521 20.58 0.61 3.41
N SER A 522 21.25 1.43 4.23
CA SER A 522 20.74 1.86 5.54
C SER A 522 19.44 2.67 5.42
N ASN A 523 19.24 3.40 4.31
CA ASN A 523 18.00 4.17 4.07
C ASN A 523 16.77 3.28 3.92
N PHE A 524 16.95 1.99 3.62
CA PHE A 524 15.86 1.02 3.45
C PHE A 524 15.63 0.15 4.71
N THR A 525 16.32 0.42 5.80
CA THR A 525 16.16 -0.31 7.06
C THR A 525 14.89 0.09 7.80
N VAL A 526 14.42 -0.76 8.71
CA VAL A 526 13.23 -0.48 9.54
C VAL A 526 13.30 0.89 10.22
N ALA A 527 14.46 1.27 10.75
CA ALA A 527 14.65 2.53 11.44
C ALA A 527 14.45 3.77 10.55
N GLN A 528 14.94 3.71 9.31
CA GLN A 528 15.04 4.87 8.41
C GLN A 528 13.89 4.95 7.42
N PHE A 529 13.38 3.80 6.96
CA PHE A 529 12.46 3.75 5.84
C PHE A 529 10.99 3.87 6.24
N ILE A 530 10.66 3.41 7.45
CA ILE A 530 9.30 3.40 8.00
C ILE A 530 9.29 3.93 9.44
N GLU A 531 10.37 4.58 9.87
CA GLU A 531 10.53 5.10 11.24
C GLU A 531 10.22 4.08 12.35
N GLY A 532 10.52 2.80 12.11
CA GLY A 532 10.01 1.68 12.90
C GLY A 532 10.36 1.75 14.40
N ASN A 533 11.46 2.41 14.77
CA ASN A 533 11.83 2.60 16.18
C ASN A 533 10.81 3.42 16.98
N MET A 534 10.00 4.24 16.31
CA MET A 534 9.02 5.10 16.97
C MET A 534 7.71 4.38 17.30
N TRP A 535 7.34 3.35 16.52
CA TRP A 535 6.02 2.74 16.62
C TRP A 535 6.02 1.21 16.73
N LEU A 536 7.01 0.49 16.20
CA LEU A 536 7.06 -0.97 16.34
C LEU A 536 7.25 -1.47 17.79
N PRO A 537 7.99 -0.79 18.71
CA PRO A 537 8.13 -1.28 20.08
C PRO A 537 6.82 -1.46 20.85
N THR A 538 5.79 -0.66 20.57
CA THR A 538 4.46 -0.78 21.21
C THR A 538 3.68 -1.98 20.70
N THR A 539 4.01 -2.46 19.50
CA THR A 539 3.39 -3.66 18.91
C THR A 539 3.85 -4.93 19.62
N GLY A 540 5.07 -4.91 20.19
CA GLY A 540 5.75 -6.05 20.80
C GLY A 540 6.43 -7.00 19.81
N VAL A 541 6.31 -6.77 18.50
CA VAL A 541 6.95 -7.60 17.47
C VAL A 541 8.45 -7.35 17.54
N ARG A 542 9.25 -8.42 17.52
CA ARG A 542 10.71 -8.30 17.45
C ARG A 542 11.10 -7.92 16.03
N PHE A 543 11.96 -6.93 15.89
CA PHE A 543 12.48 -6.48 14.61
C PHE A 543 13.96 -6.11 14.74
N THR A 544 14.68 -6.23 13.62
CA THR A 544 16.03 -5.68 13.48
C THR A 544 15.90 -4.27 12.92
N SER A 545 16.44 -3.29 13.63
CA SER A 545 16.25 -1.87 13.33
C SER A 545 17.07 -1.41 12.11
N GLY A 546 18.30 -1.90 11.97
CA GLY A 546 19.26 -1.49 10.93
C GLY A 546 19.81 -2.65 10.11
N LEU A 547 20.96 -2.43 9.47
CA LEU A 547 21.74 -3.49 8.83
C LEU A 547 22.50 -4.29 9.89
N LEU A 548 22.69 -5.59 9.65
CA LEU A 548 23.64 -6.39 10.44
C LEU A 548 25.04 -6.26 9.83
N ALA A 549 26.05 -6.04 10.66
CA ALA A 549 27.44 -6.12 10.24
C ALA A 549 27.76 -7.58 9.85
N SER A 550 28.53 -7.74 8.78
CA SER A 550 29.06 -9.03 8.33
C SER A 550 30.16 -9.55 9.24
#